data_AF-A0A6T7J1B7-F1
#
_entry.id   AF-A0A6T7J1B7-F1
#
_cell.length_a   1.000
_cell.length_b   1.000
_cell.length_c   1.000
_cell.angle_alpha   90.00
_cell.angle_beta   90.00
_cell.angle_gamma   90.00
#
_symmetry.space_group_name_H-M   'P 1'
#
loop_
_entity.id
_entity.type
_entity.pdbx_description
1 polymer ?
#
loop_
_entity_poly.entity_id
_entity_poly.type
_entity_poly.pdbx_seq_one_letter_code
_entity_poly.pdbx_strand_id
1 'polypeptide(L)'
;GGGRHSLISSCPREMPEFVFSACICNYFSCNFDNIPGLIGCKESRECLCCQDECCCALNGEAFSIGIIKEEGMLIKCGLPCCTCGIKIPDKLCLGTGECLCCKGAAAFPFVEPVSAPVCAICAFSLIPEVGFMKPPPGGGAPPSVEMQR
;
A
#
# COMPACT_ATOMS: atom_id res chain seq x y z
N GLY A 1 2.04 20.08 -51.83
CA GLY A 1 1.12 20.65 -50.83
C GLY A 1 0.21 19.55 -50.33
N GLY A 2 -0.04 19.51 -49.02
CA GLY A 2 -1.07 18.65 -48.42
C GLY A 2 -0.57 17.84 -47.21
N GLY A 3 -0.25 18.53 -46.11
CA GLY A 3 0.14 17.92 -44.84
C GLY A 3 -0.98 17.09 -44.22
N ARG A 4 -0.64 15.88 -43.76
CA ARG A 4 -1.45 15.02 -42.87
C ARG A 4 -0.60 14.49 -41.72
N HIS A 5 0.03 15.41 -40.98
CA HIS A 5 0.60 15.08 -39.68
C HIS A 5 -0.14 15.93 -38.64
N SER A 6 -0.43 15.31 -37.50
CA SER A 6 -0.93 15.89 -36.23
C SER A 6 -2.44 15.82 -35.94
N LEU A 7 -2.97 14.61 -35.72
CA LEU A 7 -4.15 14.41 -34.85
C LEU A 7 -4.00 13.17 -33.92
N ILE A 8 -2.78 12.87 -33.45
CA ILE A 8 -2.63 12.08 -32.21
C ILE A 8 -2.67 13.09 -31.06
N SER A 9 -3.86 13.64 -30.84
CA SER A 9 -4.17 14.45 -29.68
C SER A 9 -4.12 13.53 -28.47
N SER A 10 -3.10 13.76 -27.63
CA SER A 10 -2.83 13.13 -26.33
C SER A 10 -4.09 12.70 -25.56
N CYS A 11 -4.42 11.40 -25.56
CA CYS A 11 -5.17 10.83 -24.44
C CYS A 11 -4.25 10.93 -23.21
N PRO A 12 -4.65 11.60 -22.12
CA PRO A 12 -3.99 11.39 -20.85
C PRO A 12 -4.16 9.91 -20.50
N ARG A 13 -3.06 9.15 -20.52
CA ARG A 13 -3.01 7.69 -20.31
C ARG A 13 -3.02 7.31 -18.82
N GLU A 14 -3.16 8.28 -17.95
CA GLU A 14 -3.09 8.08 -16.50
C GLU A 14 -4.48 7.73 -15.99
N MET A 15 -4.64 6.46 -15.59
CA MET A 15 -5.85 6.01 -14.91
C MET A 15 -5.71 6.34 -13.43
N PRO A 16 -6.59 7.19 -12.87
CA PRO A 16 -6.50 7.56 -11.47
C PRO A 16 -6.65 6.32 -10.57
N GLU A 17 -5.99 6.36 -9.41
CA GLU A 17 -6.11 5.31 -8.42
C GLU A 17 -7.58 5.12 -8.00
N PHE A 18 -8.04 3.87 -7.93
CA PHE A 18 -9.41 3.55 -7.49
C PHE A 18 -9.44 2.36 -6.52
N VAL A 19 -10.37 2.40 -5.57
CA VAL A 19 -10.60 1.31 -4.62
C VAL A 19 -11.44 0.21 -5.27
N PHE A 20 -11.01 -1.05 -5.17
CA PHE A 20 -11.77 -2.19 -5.69
C PHE A 20 -12.37 -3.09 -4.60
N SER A 21 -11.82 -3.06 -3.38
CA SER A 21 -12.30 -3.82 -2.23
C SER A 21 -11.96 -3.06 -0.94
N ALA A 22 -12.89 -2.93 0.00
CA ALA A 22 -12.61 -2.28 1.28
C ALA A 22 -13.56 -2.75 2.38
N CYS A 23 -13.05 -2.84 3.61
CA CYS A 23 -13.80 -3.25 4.78
C CYS A 23 -13.34 -2.51 6.04
N ILE A 24 -14.17 -1.58 6.51
CA ILE A 24 -14.06 -0.78 7.75
C ILE A 24 -12.73 -0.05 7.87
N CYS A 25 -11.66 -0.73 8.24
CA CYS A 25 -10.35 -0.16 8.53
C CYS A 25 -9.29 -0.51 7.48
N ASN A 26 -9.65 -1.21 6.40
CA ASN A 26 -8.72 -1.55 5.32
C ASN A 26 -9.34 -1.37 3.94
N TYR A 27 -8.49 -1.10 2.95
CA TYR A 27 -8.87 -1.08 1.55
C TYR A 27 -7.77 -1.66 0.66
N PHE A 28 -8.18 -2.09 -0.53
CA PHE A 28 -7.34 -2.40 -1.66
C PHE A 28 -7.72 -1.51 -2.84
N SER A 29 -6.71 -0.92 -3.47
CA SER A 29 -6.83 -0.03 -4.62
C SER A 29 -5.90 -0.46 -5.76
N CYS A 30 -6.22 0.00 -6.97
CA CYS A 30 -5.38 -0.15 -8.15
C CYS A 30 -4.76 1.21 -8.49
N ASN A 31 -3.43 1.29 -8.49
CA ASN A 31 -2.66 2.46 -8.90
C ASN A 31 -1.68 2.04 -10.02
N PHE A 32 -1.87 2.58 -11.22
CA PHE A 32 -1.09 2.21 -12.40
C PHE A 32 0.19 3.05 -12.56
N ASP A 33 0.30 4.15 -11.82
CA ASP A 33 1.43 5.07 -11.91
C ASP A 33 2.70 4.47 -11.25
N ASN A 34 2.52 3.53 -10.32
CA ASN A 34 3.61 2.86 -9.60
C ASN A 34 4.22 1.65 -10.33
N ILE A 35 3.63 1.18 -11.44
CA ILE A 35 4.11 0.00 -12.18
C ILE A 35 5.60 0.10 -12.61
N PRO A 36 6.08 1.22 -13.20
CA PRO A 36 7.48 1.31 -13.61
C PRO A 36 8.46 1.43 -12.42
N GLY A 37 7.99 1.84 -11.24
CA GLY A 37 8.82 2.06 -10.05
C GLY A 37 8.97 0.84 -9.14
N LEU A 38 7.96 -0.05 -9.11
CA LEU A 38 7.92 -1.20 -8.20
C LEU A 38 7.69 -2.51 -8.97
N ILE A 39 8.78 -3.21 -9.31
CA ILE A 39 8.72 -4.60 -9.80
C ILE A 39 8.86 -5.52 -8.58
N GLY A 40 7.76 -6.11 -8.12
CA GLY A 40 7.72 -7.02 -6.97
C GLY A 40 6.64 -6.62 -5.96
N CYS A 41 6.90 -6.89 -4.68
CA CYS A 41 6.06 -6.42 -3.57
C CYS A 41 6.88 -5.70 -2.51
N LYS A 42 6.25 -4.74 -1.84
CA LYS A 42 6.76 -4.06 -0.65
C LYS A 42 5.60 -3.86 0.31
N GLU A 43 5.68 -4.43 1.49
CA GLU A 43 4.65 -4.32 2.52
C GLU A 43 5.27 -4.14 3.91
N SER A 44 4.54 -3.40 4.74
CA SER A 44 4.78 -3.25 6.17
C SER A 44 3.42 -3.34 6.85
N ARG A 45 3.32 -4.19 7.85
CA ARG A 45 2.09 -4.38 8.61
C ARG A 45 2.39 -4.56 10.08
N GLU A 46 1.52 -4.03 10.89
CA GLU A 46 1.41 -4.23 12.31
C GLU A 46 -0.03 -4.64 12.60
N CYS A 47 -0.19 -5.78 13.27
CA CYS A 47 -1.47 -6.27 13.73
C CYS A 47 -1.30 -6.77 15.15
N LEU A 48 -1.88 -6.04 16.10
CA LEU A 48 -1.69 -6.27 17.53
C LEU A 48 -0.20 -6.29 17.88
N CYS A 49 0.31 -7.40 18.39
CA CYS A 49 1.71 -7.55 18.77
C CYS A 49 2.62 -7.91 17.60
N CYS A 50 2.09 -8.33 16.45
CA CYS A 50 2.88 -8.78 15.32
C CYS A 50 3.22 -7.62 14.40
N GLN A 51 4.50 -7.44 14.09
CA GLN A 51 4.99 -6.52 13.08
C GLN A 51 5.72 -7.34 12.01
N ASP A 52 5.27 -7.23 10.76
CA ASP A 52 5.90 -7.88 9.63
C ASP A 52 6.27 -6.85 8.56
N GLU A 53 7.39 -7.09 7.90
CA GLU A 53 7.80 -6.36 6.71
C GLU A 53 8.19 -7.37 5.65
N CYS A 54 7.84 -7.09 4.40
CA CYS A 54 8.24 -7.92 3.28
C CYS A 54 8.61 -7.05 2.09
N CYS A 55 9.70 -7.40 1.42
CA CYS A 55 10.22 -6.70 0.27
C CYS A 55 10.82 -7.71 -0.70
N CYS A 56 10.12 -7.89 -1.83
CA CYS A 56 10.59 -8.61 -2.99
C CYS A 56 10.77 -7.66 -4.20
N ALA A 57 10.87 -6.36 -3.94
CA ALA A 57 11.12 -5.38 -4.99
C ALA A 57 12.50 -5.63 -5.62
N LEU A 58 12.61 -5.52 -6.94
CA LEU A 58 13.86 -5.75 -7.68
C LEU A 58 15.01 -4.86 -7.19
N ASN A 59 14.70 -3.64 -6.77
CA ASN A 59 15.65 -2.67 -6.21
C ASN A 59 15.58 -2.58 -4.68
N GLY A 60 14.91 -3.54 -4.04
CA GLY A 60 14.80 -3.59 -2.58
C GLY A 60 16.07 -4.13 -1.94
N GLU A 61 16.44 -3.59 -0.78
CA GLU A 61 17.53 -4.14 0.01
C GLU A 61 17.07 -5.42 0.72
N ALA A 62 17.94 -6.44 0.75
CA ALA A 62 17.68 -7.64 1.53
C ALA A 62 17.65 -7.30 3.03
N PHE A 63 16.75 -7.95 3.77
CA PHE A 63 16.72 -7.86 5.22
C PHE A 63 17.83 -8.70 5.85
N SER A 64 18.22 -8.33 7.07
CA SER A 64 19.18 -9.11 7.87
C SER A 64 18.62 -10.48 8.23
N ILE A 65 19.42 -11.53 8.11
CA ILE A 65 19.01 -12.91 8.38
C ILE A 65 19.29 -13.25 9.85
N GLY A 66 18.33 -13.91 10.52
CA GLY A 66 18.46 -14.40 11.88
C GLY A 66 17.72 -13.56 12.92
N ILE A 67 18.19 -13.59 14.17
CA ILE A 67 17.58 -12.83 15.27
C ILE A 67 18.12 -11.39 15.24
N ILE A 68 17.22 -10.44 15.05
CA ILE A 68 17.50 -9.00 14.96
C ILE A 68 17.20 -8.39 16.32
N LYS A 69 18.18 -7.67 16.88
CA LYS A 69 17.99 -6.92 18.13
C LYS A 69 17.57 -5.50 17.77
N GLU A 70 16.32 -5.17 18.06
CA GLU A 70 15.73 -3.86 17.77
C GLU A 70 15.04 -3.35 19.03
N GLU A 71 15.17 -2.06 19.31
CA GLU A 71 14.58 -1.43 20.49
C GLU A 71 13.05 -1.43 20.37
N GLY A 72 12.35 -1.82 21.45
CA GLY A 72 10.89 -1.95 21.47
C GLY A 72 10.34 -3.28 20.94
N MET A 73 11.19 -4.13 20.35
CA MET A 73 10.84 -5.47 19.90
C MET A 73 11.21 -6.51 20.97
N LEU A 74 10.26 -7.38 21.34
CA LEU A 74 10.51 -8.52 22.21
C LEU A 74 11.36 -9.59 21.50
N ILE A 75 11.06 -9.82 20.22
CA ILE A 75 11.81 -10.67 19.31
C ILE A 75 11.56 -10.20 17.89
N LYS A 76 12.60 -10.15 17.06
CA LYS A 76 12.48 -9.94 15.61
C LYS A 76 13.33 -10.95 14.89
N CYS A 77 12.75 -11.64 13.93
CA CYS A 77 13.39 -12.62 13.09
C CYS A 77 13.37 -12.12 11.65
N GLY A 78 14.49 -12.24 10.96
CA GLY A 78 14.61 -11.86 9.56
C GLY A 78 14.98 -13.02 8.65
N LEU A 79 14.39 -13.00 7.47
CA LEU A 79 14.70 -13.77 6.27
C LEU A 79 15.07 -12.76 5.16
N PRO A 80 15.72 -13.18 4.06
CA PRO A 80 16.19 -12.24 3.03
C PRO A 80 15.12 -11.29 2.47
N CYS A 81 13.88 -11.77 2.37
CA CYS A 81 12.75 -11.02 1.80
C CYS A 81 11.73 -10.52 2.84
N CYS A 82 11.82 -10.92 4.11
CA CYS A 82 10.85 -10.50 5.11
C CYS A 82 11.40 -10.50 6.53
N THR A 83 10.82 -9.67 7.38
CA THR A 83 11.01 -9.74 8.84
C THR A 83 9.67 -9.94 9.52
N CYS A 84 9.70 -10.62 10.65
CA CYS A 84 8.56 -10.83 11.53
C CYS A 84 9.03 -10.61 12.95
N GLY A 85 8.33 -9.79 13.70
CA GLY A 85 8.66 -9.53 15.08
C GLY A 85 7.45 -9.30 15.95
N ILE A 86 7.69 -9.39 17.26
CA ILE A 86 6.70 -9.22 18.30
C ILE A 86 7.07 -7.99 19.12
N LYS A 87 6.15 -7.04 19.24
CA LYS A 87 6.25 -5.85 20.10
C LYS A 87 5.09 -5.80 21.09
N ILE A 88 5.21 -4.92 22.08
CA ILE A 88 4.06 -4.52 22.90
C ILE A 88 3.12 -3.70 21.98
N PRO A 89 1.84 -4.10 21.85
CA PRO A 89 0.92 -3.44 20.93
C PRO A 89 0.59 -2.02 21.40
N ASP A 90 0.81 -1.03 20.55
CA ASP A 90 0.30 0.34 20.70
C ASP A 90 -0.86 0.62 19.74
N LYS A 91 -1.02 -0.21 18.69
CA LYS A 91 -2.07 -0.12 17.67
C LYS A 91 -2.78 -1.47 17.51
N LEU A 92 -4.00 -1.43 16.97
CA LEU A 92 -4.75 -2.66 16.67
C LEU A 92 -4.40 -3.18 15.28
N CYS A 93 -4.31 -2.28 14.30
CA CYS A 93 -3.90 -2.60 12.95
C CYS A 93 -3.27 -1.35 12.31
N LEU A 94 -2.15 -1.50 11.62
CA LEU A 94 -1.58 -0.46 10.77
C LEU A 94 -0.79 -1.15 9.68
N GLY A 95 -1.05 -0.87 8.41
CA GLY A 95 -0.25 -1.48 7.36
C GLY A 95 -0.45 -0.83 6.01
N THR A 96 0.58 -0.95 5.20
CA THR A 96 0.59 -0.57 3.79
C THR A 96 1.28 -1.66 3.02
N GLY A 97 0.75 -2.03 1.87
CA GLY A 97 1.36 -2.98 0.97
C GLY A 97 1.16 -2.55 -0.47
N GLU A 98 2.16 -2.76 -1.30
CA GLU A 98 2.06 -2.56 -2.74
C GLU A 98 2.62 -3.80 -3.43
N CYS A 99 1.89 -4.33 -4.40
CA CYS A 99 2.29 -5.45 -5.25
C CYS A 99 1.83 -5.16 -6.67
N LEU A 100 2.77 -4.87 -7.56
CA LEU A 100 2.50 -4.39 -8.92
C LEU A 100 1.61 -3.13 -8.89
N CYS A 101 0.40 -3.20 -9.45
CA CYS A 101 -0.57 -2.10 -9.42
C CYS A 101 -1.51 -2.14 -8.21
N CYS A 102 -1.50 -3.22 -7.43
CA CYS A 102 -2.38 -3.36 -6.28
C CYS A 102 -1.74 -2.69 -5.07
N LYS A 103 -2.44 -1.76 -4.44
CA LYS A 103 -2.10 -1.20 -3.14
C LYS A 103 -3.09 -1.68 -2.10
N GLY A 104 -2.61 -1.89 -0.89
CA GLY A 104 -3.38 -2.23 0.30
C GLY A 104 -3.01 -1.27 1.42
N ALA A 105 -4.00 -0.86 2.18
CA ALA A 105 -3.82 0.02 3.33
C ALA A 105 -4.75 -0.42 4.46
N ALA A 106 -4.29 -0.34 5.69
CA ALA A 106 -5.08 -0.64 6.88
C ALA A 106 -4.68 0.28 8.03
N ALA A 107 -5.64 0.76 8.81
CA ALA A 107 -5.39 1.47 10.06
C ALA A 107 -6.55 1.37 11.05
N PHE A 108 -6.27 0.93 12.28
CA PHE A 108 -7.18 0.92 13.40
C PHE A 108 -6.41 1.12 14.73
N PRO A 109 -6.71 2.14 15.56
CA PRO A 109 -7.71 3.21 15.35
C PRO A 109 -7.49 3.99 14.05
N PHE A 110 -8.53 4.71 13.58
CA PHE A 110 -8.45 5.41 12.30
C PHE A 110 -7.37 6.50 12.32
N VAL A 111 -6.30 6.27 11.57
CA VAL A 111 -5.16 7.15 11.34
C VAL A 111 -4.71 6.96 9.90
N GLU A 112 -3.88 7.87 9.37
CA GLU A 112 -3.28 7.66 8.04
C GLU A 112 -2.59 6.29 7.97
N PRO A 113 -2.82 5.48 6.90
CA PRO A 113 -3.48 5.82 5.62
C PRO A 113 -5.01 5.60 5.57
N VAL A 114 -5.67 5.18 6.65
CA VAL A 114 -7.14 4.95 6.69
C VAL A 114 -7.75 5.78 7.83
N SER A 115 -8.03 7.05 7.55
CA SER A 115 -8.51 8.04 8.53
C SER A 115 -10.02 7.98 8.82
N ALA A 116 -10.79 7.17 8.10
CA ALA A 116 -12.22 7.00 8.28
C ALA A 116 -12.68 5.58 7.90
N PRO A 117 -13.85 5.12 8.34
CA PRO A 117 -14.39 3.83 7.93
C PRO A 117 -14.64 3.79 6.42
N VAL A 118 -14.25 2.67 5.79
CA VAL A 118 -14.36 2.46 4.34
C VAL A 118 -15.18 1.22 4.01
N CYS A 119 -15.90 1.22 2.89
CA CYS A 119 -16.56 0.02 2.40
C CYS A 119 -16.65 0.06 0.88
N ALA A 120 -16.15 -0.99 0.23
CA ALA A 120 -16.20 -1.13 -1.22
C ALA A 120 -16.22 -2.60 -1.63
N ILE A 121 -16.95 -2.90 -2.70
CA ILE A 121 -17.02 -4.24 -3.30
C ILE A 121 -17.03 -4.12 -4.81
N CYS A 122 -16.17 -4.88 -5.49
CA CYS A 122 -16.09 -4.90 -6.97
C CYS A 122 -15.98 -3.50 -7.60
N ALA A 123 -15.15 -2.63 -7.03
CA ALA A 123 -14.98 -1.23 -7.43
C ALA A 123 -16.20 -0.31 -7.27
N PHE A 124 -17.24 -0.78 -6.57
CA PHE A 124 -18.29 0.09 -6.05
C PHE A 124 -17.94 0.51 -4.61
N SER A 125 -17.66 1.78 -4.41
CA SER A 125 -17.55 2.38 -3.09
C SER A 125 -18.95 2.58 -2.52
N LEU A 126 -19.13 2.24 -1.25
CA LEU A 126 -20.37 2.39 -0.48
C LEU A 126 -20.21 3.43 0.63
N ILE A 127 -19.03 3.51 1.24
CA ILE A 127 -18.65 4.47 2.30
C ILE A 127 -17.21 4.93 2.00
N PRO A 128 -16.90 6.25 2.10
CA PRO A 128 -17.76 7.34 2.56
C PRO A 128 -18.73 7.87 1.50
N GLU A 129 -18.40 7.72 0.23
CA GLU A 129 -19.24 8.15 -0.89
C GLU A 129 -19.60 6.97 -1.78
N VAL A 130 -20.85 6.91 -2.21
CA VAL A 130 -21.29 5.90 -3.17
C VAL A 130 -20.78 6.26 -4.56
N GLY A 131 -20.17 5.30 -5.26
CA GLY A 131 -19.72 5.52 -6.64
C GLY A 131 -18.97 4.33 -7.23
N PHE A 132 -18.66 4.42 -8.52
CA PHE A 132 -17.87 3.43 -9.24
C PHE A 132 -16.46 3.95 -9.49
N MET A 133 -15.45 3.13 -9.21
CA MET A 133 -14.02 3.47 -9.35
C MET A 133 -13.64 4.79 -8.65
N LYS A 134 -14.15 4.99 -7.43
CA LYS A 134 -13.80 6.16 -6.62
C LYS A 134 -12.38 6.01 -6.05
N PRO A 135 -11.68 7.13 -5.83
CA PRO A 135 -10.37 7.11 -5.21
C PRO A 135 -10.45 6.67 -3.74
N PRO A 136 -9.34 6.22 -3.14
CA PRO A 136 -9.29 5.95 -1.71
C PRO A 136 -9.57 7.22 -0.90
N PRO A 137 -10.32 7.09 0.21
CA PRO A 137 -10.63 8.23 1.07
C PRO A 137 -9.35 8.73 1.75
N GLY A 138 -9.16 10.06 1.78
CA GLY A 138 -7.94 10.68 2.30
C GLY A 138 -6.96 11.19 1.22
N GLY A 139 -7.21 10.92 -0.07
CA GLY A 139 -6.44 11.54 -1.16
C GLY A 139 -5.23 10.72 -1.64
N GLY A 140 -5.36 9.40 -1.67
CA GLY A 140 -4.31 8.49 -2.14
C GLY A 140 -3.41 8.03 -1.00
N ALA A 141 -3.02 6.74 -1.01
CA ALA A 141 -1.96 6.29 -0.12
C ALA A 141 -0.71 7.11 -0.42
N PRO A 142 0.01 7.66 0.58
CA PRO A 142 1.29 8.28 0.34
C PRO A 142 2.20 7.31 -0.43
N PRO A 143 3.03 7.78 -1.37
CA PRO A 143 4.01 6.92 -2.02
C PRO A 143 4.81 6.22 -0.94
N SER A 144 5.04 4.90 -1.10
CA SER A 144 5.74 4.10 -0.10
C SER A 144 7.08 4.75 0.26
N VAL A 145 7.11 5.45 1.40
CA VAL A 145 8.25 6.27 1.82
C VAL A 145 9.47 5.36 1.97
N GLU A 146 10.63 5.81 1.50
CA GLU A 146 11.91 5.22 1.90
C GLU A 146 12.04 5.39 3.41
N MET A 147 11.71 4.35 4.17
CA MET A 147 12.03 4.29 5.58
C MET A 147 13.56 4.15 5.69
N GLN A 148 14.21 5.24 6.10
CA GLN A 148 15.62 5.22 6.47
C GLN A 148 15.79 4.26 7.66
N ARG A 149 16.73 3.33 7.50
CA ARG A 149 17.15 2.36 8.51
C ARG A 149 17.66 3.03 9.78
#